data_AF-A0A8T3RCW5-F1
#
_entry.id   AF-A0A8T3RCW5-F1
#
_cell.length_a   1.000
_cell.length_b   1.000
_cell.length_c   1.000
_cell.angle_alpha   90.00
_cell.angle_beta   90.00
_cell.angle_gamma   90.00
#
_symmetry.space_group_name_H-M   'P 1'
#
loop_
_entity.id
_entity.type
_entity.pdbx_description
1 polymer ?
#
loop_
_entity_poly.entity_id
_entity_poly.type
_entity_poly.pdbx_seq_one_letter_code
_entity_poly.pdbx_strand_id
1 'polypeptide(L)' 'MLVNMLEAKSRLSSLVARNGALVAKIVKYVAPKVRPPGAWRDQVAYADDWDSSATNAEVAHLFLDTD' A
#
# COMPACT_ATOMS: atom_id res chain seq x y z
N MET A 1 -26.18 7.59 15.70
CA MET A 1 -25.63 6.51 14.85
C MET A 1 -26.10 5.18 15.44
N LEU A 2 -27.14 4.57 14.89
CA LEU A 2 -27.66 3.26 15.33
C LEU A 2 -26.87 2.17 14.59
N VAL A 3 -26.00 1.46 15.30
CA VAL A 3 -25.31 0.29 14.75
C VAL A 3 -26.31 -0.86 14.72
N ASN A 4 -26.61 -1.39 13.53
CA ASN A 4 -27.48 -2.54 13.36
C ASN A 4 -26.90 -3.74 14.13
N MET A 5 -27.73 -4.53 14.81
CA MET A 5 -27.31 -5.70 15.58
C MET A 5 -26.46 -6.69 14.76
N LEU A 6 -26.74 -6.80 13.46
CA LEU A 6 -25.95 -7.61 12.54
C LEU A 6 -24.52 -7.07 12.34
N GLU A 7 -24.38 -5.75 12.25
CA GLU A 7 -23.10 -5.07 12.10
C GLU A 7 -22.27 -5.15 13.39
N ALA A 8 -22.92 -5.02 14.55
CA ALA A 8 -22.28 -5.22 15.85
C ALA A 8 -21.77 -6.67 16.02
N LYS A 9 -22.57 -7.66 15.61
CA LYS A 9 -22.19 -9.09 15.67
C LYS A 9 -21.02 -9.41 14.73
N SER A 10 -21.02 -8.83 13.53
CA SER A 10 -19.92 -8.96 12.57
C SER A 10 -18.62 -8.34 13.08
N ARG A 11 -18.69 -7.22 13.79
CA ARG A 11 -17.50 -6.61 14.42
C ARG A 11 -16.95 -7.49 15.56
N LEU A 12 -17.83 -8.10 16.34
CA LEU A 12 -17.45 -8.98 17.46
C LEU A 12 -16.78 -10.28 17.02
N SER A 13 -17.15 -10.84 15.86
CA SER A 13 -16.57 -12.11 15.37
C SER A 13 -15.07 -12.01 15.06
N SER A 14 -14.55 -10.79 14.86
CA SER A 14 -13.12 -10.53 14.66
C SER A 14 -12.33 -10.37 15.96
N LEU A 15 -12.97 -10.45 17.13
CA LEU A 15 -12.37 -10.15 18.43
C LEU A 15 -12.29 -11.41 19.29
N VAL A 16 -11.13 -11.63 19.92
CA VAL A 16 -10.90 -12.71 20.89
C VAL A 16 -11.01 -12.12 22.29
N ALA A 17 -11.83 -12.73 23.14
CA ALA A 17 -12.01 -12.33 24.53
C ALA A 17 -11.53 -13.41 25.50
N ARG A 18 -10.92 -13.01 26.61
CA ARG A 18 -10.56 -13.88 27.74
C ARG A 18 -11.08 -13.25 29.02
N ASN A 19 -11.83 -14.02 29.82
CA ASN A 19 -12.43 -13.56 31.09
C ASN A 19 -13.24 -12.26 30.96
N GLY A 20 -14.01 -12.11 29.87
CA GLY A 20 -14.84 -10.92 29.64
C GLY A 20 -14.09 -9.68 29.12
N ALA A 21 -12.75 -9.75 28.97
CA ALA A 21 -11.95 -8.68 28.39
C ALA A 21 -11.48 -9.04 26.97
N LEU A 22 -11.49 -8.07 26.06
CA LEU A 22 -10.94 -8.22 24.70
C LEU A 22 -9.42 -8.29 24.77
N VAL A 23 -8.82 -9.35 24.20
CA VAL A 23 -7.38 -9.60 24.27
C VAL A 23 -6.68 -9.58 22.92
N ALA A 24 -7.39 -9.82 21.82
CA ALA A 24 -6.81 -9.76 20.47
C ALA A 24 -7.86 -9.49 19.40
N LYS A 25 -7.40 -9.00 18.24
CA LYS A 25 -8.19 -8.86 17.02
C LYS A 25 -7.62 -9.77 15.94
N ILE A 26 -8.48 -10.59 15.34
CA ILE A 26 -8.15 -11.39 14.17
C ILE A 26 -8.12 -10.46 12.96
N VAL A 27 -6.95 -10.34 12.35
CA VAL A 27 -6.75 -9.58 11.11
C VAL A 27 -6.39 -10.57 10.01
N LYS A 28 -6.93 -10.35 8.82
CA LYS A 28 -6.59 -11.15 7.65
C LYS A 28 -5.09 -11.02 7.39
N TYR A 29 -4.39 -12.15 7.37
CA TYR A 29 -2.99 -12.18 6.96
C TYR A 29 -2.88 -11.83 5.48
N VAL A 30 -2.05 -10.84 5.16
CA VAL A 30 -1.70 -10.47 3.79
C VAL A 30 -0.23 -10.83 3.61
N ALA A 31 0.05 -11.83 2.79
CA ALA A 31 1.42 -12.24 2.52
C ALA A 31 2.18 -11.11 1.80
N PRO A 32 3.44 -10.82 2.18
CA PRO A 32 4.25 -9.86 1.47
C PRO A 32 4.47 -10.34 0.02
N LYS A 33 4.33 -9.41 -0.94
CA LYS A 33 4.55 -9.72 -2.36
C LYS A 33 6.05 -9.84 -2.63
N VAL A 34 6.60 -11.04 -2.47
CA VAL A 34 7.99 -11.34 -2.82
C VAL A 34 8.09 -11.52 -4.34
N ARG A 35 9.02 -10.82 -4.98
CA ARG A 35 9.27 -10.97 -6.42
C ARG A 35 9.88 -12.35 -6.68
N PRO A 36 9.38 -13.13 -7.66
CA PRO A 36 9.96 -14.43 -7.97
C PRO A 36 11.37 -14.28 -8.58
N PRO A 37 12.22 -15.31 -8.49
CA PRO A 37 13.50 -15.34 -9.19
C PRO A 37 13.30 -15.06 -10.68
N GLY A 38 14.08 -14.13 -11.25
CA GLY A 38 13.96 -13.72 -12.65
C GLY A 38 12.99 -12.57 -12.92
N ALA A 39 12.25 -12.06 -11.92
CA ALA A 39 11.40 -10.87 -12.07
C ALA A 39 12.15 -9.58 -12.47
N TRP A 40 13.48 -9.63 -12.49
CA TRP A 40 14.37 -8.51 -12.80
C TRP A 40 14.99 -8.63 -14.20
N ARG A 41 14.74 -9.73 -14.94
CA ARG A 41 15.41 -10.05 -16.21
C ARG A 41 15.23 -8.98 -17.29
N ASP A 42 14.05 -8.34 -17.33
CA ASP A 42 13.69 -7.33 -18.33
C ASP A 42 13.43 -5.96 -17.69
N GLN A 43 13.87 -5.74 -16.45
CA GLN A 43 13.81 -4.43 -15.82
C GLN A 43 15.06 -3.63 -16.17
N VAL A 44 14.85 -2.41 -16.64
CA VAL A 44 15.94 -1.45 -16.88
C VAL A 44 16.30 -0.83 -15.53
N ALA A 45 17.60 -0.80 -15.22
CA ALA A 45 18.07 -0.06 -14.06
C ALA A 45 17.75 1.43 -14.25
N TYR A 46 17.14 2.06 -13.25
CA TYR A 46 16.98 3.51 -13.26
C TYR A 46 18.38 4.15 -13.27
N ALA A 47 18.55 5.18 -14.10
CA ALA A 47 19.76 6.00 -14.05
C ALA A 47 19.77 6.75 -12.71
N ASP A 48 20.93 6.90 -12.08
CA ASP A 48 21.04 7.49 -10.73
C ASP A 48 20.57 8.96 -10.68
N ASP A 49 20.50 9.61 -11.83
CA ASP A 49 20.12 11.00 -12.04
C ASP A 49 18.67 11.20 -12.51
N TRP A 50 17.86 10.13 -12.58
CA TRP A 50 16.51 10.20 -13.14
C TRP A 50 15.59 11.21 -12.43
N ASP A 51 15.79 11.43 -11.12
CA ASP A 51 15.06 12.40 -10.28
C ASP A 51 15.93 13.59 -9.89
N SER A 52 16.94 13.91 -10.69
CA SER A 52 17.76 15.10 -10.45
C SER A 52 16.97 16.37 -10.79
N SER A 53 17.22 17.45 -10.05
CA SER A 53 16.57 18.74 -10.31
C SER A 53 16.91 19.31 -11.69
N ALA A 54 18.09 19.01 -12.22
CA ALA A 54 18.52 19.39 -13.56
C ALA A 54 17.70 18.66 -14.63
N THR A 55 17.61 17.33 -14.56
CA THR A 55 16.82 16.51 -15.47
C THR A 55 15.34 16.90 -15.42
N ASN A 56 14.79 17.12 -14.23
CA ASN A 56 13.40 17.54 -14.07
C ASN A 56 13.13 18.93 -14.66
N ALA A 57 14.08 19.87 -14.59
CA ALA A 57 13.96 21.18 -15.21
C ALA A 57 13.99 21.09 -16.74
N GLU A 58 14.91 20.31 -17.32
CA GLU A 58 14.97 20.04 -18.76
C GLU A 58 13.66 19.42 -19.28
N VAL A 59 13.14 18.42 -18.56
CA VAL A 59 11.85 17.79 -18.87
C VAL A 59 10.72 18.82 -18.77
N ALA A 60 10.70 19.67 -17.76
CA ALA A 60 9.67 20.71 -17.61
C ALA A 60 9.67 21.69 -18.79
N HIS A 61 10.85 22.08 -19.30
CA HIS A 61 10.96 22.95 -20.47
C HIS A 61 10.30 22.34 -21.73
N LEU A 62 10.36 21.02 -21.92
CA LEU A 62 9.74 20.34 -23.06
C LEU A 62 8.20 20.44 -23.08
N PHE A 63 7.57 20.70 -21.93
CA PHE A 63 6.11 20.79 -21.80
C PHE A 63 5.60 22.23 -21.60
N LEU A 64 6.50 23.19 -21.36
CA LEU A 64 6.15 24.60 -21.15
C LEU A 64 6.20 25.43 -22.44
N ASP A 65 6.86 24.95 -23.49
CA ASP A 65 7.00 25.63 -24.79
C ASP A 65 5.78 25.44 -25.72
N THR A 66 4.57 25.40 -25.15
CA THR A 66 3.32 25.33 -25.93
C THR A 66 2.48 26.59 -25.71
N ASP A 67 2.98 27.73 -26.20
CA ASP A 67 2.18 28.87 -26.73
C ASP A 67 3.08 29.89 -27.45
#